data_AF-A0A8K0Q705-F1
#
_entry.id   AF-A0A8K0Q705-F1
#
_cell.length_a   1.000
_cell.length_b   1.000
_cell.length_c   1.000
_cell.angle_alpha   90.00
_cell.angle_beta   90.00
_cell.angle_gamma   90.00
#
_symmetry.space_group_name_H-M   'P 1'
#
loop_
_entity.id
_entity.type
_entity.pdbx_description
1 polymer ?
#
loop_
_entity_poly.entity_id
_entity_poly.type
_entity_poly.pdbx_seq_one_letter_code
_entity_poly.pdbx_strand_id
1 'polypeptide(L)'
;MYDGQEELDNLVWDNDDDGDESLKQMRLKTTCRQVEDLSEQKFGEKAILMSPLIIGGFNILYRISLEGLAEMHMAQLVFQHNDAISSEDDCRNKYVARQIFRRLAKQGRLSTFGFAEDDWSAQSAKPTSSTLSPAPSGSDSFRLWGDDLRAGNILLTDSDDIAALIDWEFSYAAPTQFALDPPWWLLLDLAERASGIDDWKHIYEMRLETWLSAMKRVEAEENIQDLHSLPVPLSTYMRESWEIGWFWLSYDARKSWAFDTMYWRYLDDKIYGRPEYIC
;
A
#
# COMPACT_ATOMS: atom_id res chain seq x y z
N MET A 1 -25.89 13.39 0.31
CA MET A 1 -26.12 13.56 1.75
C MET A 1 -25.72 12.25 2.38
N TYR A 2 -24.51 12.20 2.90
CA TYR A 2 -24.02 11.10 3.72
C TYR A 2 -24.57 11.34 5.12
N ASP A 3 -25.54 10.52 5.54
CA ASP A 3 -26.20 10.63 6.83
C ASP A 3 -25.70 9.50 7.73
N GLY A 4 -24.79 9.84 8.65
CA GLY A 4 -24.68 9.17 9.96
C GLY A 4 -24.16 7.74 10.05
N GLN A 5 -23.41 7.21 9.09
CA GLN A 5 -22.90 5.82 9.15
C GLN A 5 -21.47 5.68 9.73
N GLU A 6 -21.04 6.60 10.58
CA GLU A 6 -19.74 6.53 11.28
C GLU A 6 -19.75 5.66 12.56
N GLU A 7 -20.90 5.11 12.99
CA GLU A 7 -21.00 4.38 14.27
C GLU A 7 -20.90 2.84 14.19
N LEU A 8 -20.67 2.24 13.02
CA LEU A 8 -20.68 0.77 12.88
C LEU A 8 -19.29 0.12 12.80
N ASP A 9 -18.21 0.90 12.68
CA ASP A 9 -16.83 0.42 12.76
C ASP A 9 -16.32 0.49 14.21
N ASN A 10 -17.07 -0.07 15.16
CA ASN A 10 -16.42 -0.67 16.32
C ASN A 10 -15.75 -1.96 15.84
N LEU A 11 -14.64 -1.81 15.12
CA LEU A 11 -13.75 -2.92 14.84
C LEU A 11 -13.38 -3.51 16.20
N VAL A 12 -13.43 -4.84 16.34
CA VAL A 12 -12.89 -5.54 17.53
C VAL A 12 -11.42 -5.15 17.79
N TRP A 13 -10.76 -4.59 16.77
CA TRP A 13 -9.42 -4.02 16.80
C TRP A 13 -9.31 -2.63 17.45
N ASP A 14 -10.40 -1.85 17.51
CA ASP A 14 -10.46 -0.54 18.16
C ASP A 14 -10.90 -0.65 19.64
N ASN A 15 -11.41 -1.82 20.05
CA ASN A 15 -11.51 -2.21 21.45
C ASN A 15 -10.16 -2.74 21.93
N ASP A 16 -9.28 -1.85 22.38
CA ASP A 16 -8.01 -2.20 23.05
C ASP A 16 -8.22 -3.27 24.16
N ASP A 17 -9.40 -3.29 24.80
CA ASP A 17 -9.75 -4.25 25.85
C ASP A 17 -9.89 -5.71 25.35
N ASP A 18 -10.41 -5.93 24.14
CA ASP A 18 -10.67 -7.29 23.60
C ASP A 18 -9.39 -7.95 23.04
N GLY A 19 -8.51 -7.14 22.44
CA GLY A 19 -7.19 -7.60 21.96
C GLY A 19 -6.29 -8.04 23.11
N ASP A 20 -6.32 -7.29 24.20
CA ASP A 20 -5.51 -7.54 25.39
C ASP A 20 -6.00 -8.78 26.18
N GLU A 21 -7.32 -9.01 26.22
CA GLU A 21 -7.92 -10.23 26.77
C GLU A 21 -7.61 -11.48 25.91
N SER A 22 -7.70 -11.35 24.58
CA SER A 22 -7.34 -12.41 23.63
C SER A 22 -5.85 -12.80 23.72
N LEU A 23 -4.96 -11.82 23.85
CA LEU A 23 -3.53 -12.03 24.07
C LEU A 23 -3.25 -12.74 25.40
N LYS A 24 -3.95 -12.36 26.48
CA LYS A 24 -3.87 -13.04 27.79
C LYS A 24 -4.34 -14.49 27.67
N GLN A 25 -5.41 -14.74 26.93
CA GLN A 25 -5.94 -16.08 26.69
C GLN A 25 -4.97 -16.96 25.89
N MET A 26 -4.32 -16.43 24.85
CA MET A 26 -3.32 -17.16 24.06
C MET A 26 -2.07 -17.54 24.87
N ARG A 27 -1.73 -16.77 25.92
CA ARG A 27 -0.63 -17.08 26.85
C ARG A 27 -0.98 -18.14 27.89
N LEU A 28 -2.25 -18.54 28.02
CA LEU A 28 -2.63 -19.60 28.94
C LEU A 28 -2.09 -20.95 28.46
N LYS A 29 -1.46 -21.69 29.37
CA LYS A 29 -0.94 -23.05 29.09
C LYS A 29 -1.99 -23.99 28.53
N THR A 30 -3.26 -23.79 28.89
CA THR A 30 -4.39 -24.55 28.36
C THR A 30 -4.61 -24.30 26.88
N THR A 31 -4.54 -23.05 26.45
CA THR A 31 -4.69 -22.65 25.05
C THR A 31 -3.50 -23.14 24.22
N CYS A 32 -2.26 -23.01 24.74
CA CYS A 32 -1.09 -23.54 24.04
C CYS A 32 -1.18 -25.06 23.82
N ARG A 33 -1.68 -25.82 24.80
CA ARG A 33 -1.89 -27.28 24.67
C ARG A 33 -2.93 -27.62 23.61
N GLN A 34 -4.01 -26.85 23.50
CA GLN A 34 -5.01 -27.06 22.46
C GLN A 34 -4.42 -26.84 21.05
N VAL A 35 -3.50 -25.87 20.91
CA VAL A 35 -2.76 -25.64 19.66
C VAL A 35 -1.78 -26.79 19.38
N GLU A 36 -1.08 -27.30 20.40
CA GLU A 36 -0.23 -28.48 20.27
C GLU A 36 -1.03 -29.71 19.82
N ASP A 37 -2.19 -29.98 20.44
CA ASP A 37 -3.08 -31.09 20.12
C ASP A 37 -3.63 -30.97 18.69
N LEU A 38 -4.04 -29.76 18.27
CA LEU A 38 -4.51 -29.49 16.92
C LEU A 38 -3.40 -29.70 15.88
N SER A 39 -2.18 -29.24 16.18
CA SER A 39 -1.02 -29.43 15.32
C SER A 39 -0.67 -30.91 15.17
N GLU A 40 -0.67 -31.67 16.27
CA GLU A 40 -0.44 -33.12 16.25
C GLU A 40 -1.51 -33.85 15.45
N GLN A 41 -2.78 -33.46 15.59
CA GLN A 41 -3.88 -34.02 14.80
C GLN A 41 -3.73 -33.76 13.29
N LYS A 42 -3.26 -32.56 12.91
CA LYS A 42 -3.18 -32.13 11.51
C LYS A 42 -1.91 -32.59 10.80
N PHE A 43 -0.80 -32.64 11.51
CA PHE A 43 0.53 -32.82 10.94
C PHE A 43 1.22 -34.11 11.39
N GLY A 44 0.64 -34.86 12.33
CA GLY A 44 1.12 -36.18 12.75
C GLY A 44 2.37 -36.14 13.64
N GLU A 45 2.84 -34.94 14.02
CA GLU A 45 3.97 -34.73 14.91
C GLU A 45 3.58 -33.80 16.05
N LYS A 46 4.05 -34.13 17.25
CA LYS A 46 3.75 -33.36 18.45
C LYS A 46 4.51 -32.03 18.43
N ALA A 47 3.77 -30.93 18.39
CA ALA A 47 4.34 -29.60 18.54
C ALA A 47 4.83 -29.38 19.99
N ILE A 48 5.93 -28.64 20.15
CA ILE A 48 6.52 -28.31 21.45
C ILE A 48 6.54 -26.78 21.56
N LEU A 49 5.88 -26.23 22.59
CA LEU A 49 5.98 -24.82 22.90
C LEU A 49 7.42 -24.41 23.30
N MET A 50 8.01 -23.49 22.54
CA MET A 50 9.29 -22.86 22.87
C MET A 50 9.05 -21.60 23.71
N SER A 51 9.73 -21.47 24.85
CA SER A 51 9.59 -20.35 25.81
C SER A 51 10.86 -19.50 25.87
N PRO A 52 10.76 -18.15 25.99
CA PRO A 52 9.52 -17.38 26.10
C PRO A 52 8.76 -17.33 24.77
N LEU A 53 7.43 -17.27 24.84
CA LEU A 53 6.59 -16.98 23.69
C LEU A 53 6.84 -15.52 23.28
N ILE A 54 7.72 -15.32 22.31
CA ILE A 54 7.99 -14.00 21.73
C ILE A 54 6.86 -13.75 20.72
N ILE A 55 5.80 -13.08 21.18
CA ILE A 55 4.82 -12.48 20.28
C ILE A 55 5.39 -11.10 19.94
N GLY A 56 6.06 -11.01 18.80
CA GLY A 56 6.46 -9.75 18.19
C GLY A 56 6.04 -9.79 16.74
N GLY A 57 5.18 -8.85 16.33
CA GLY A 57 4.79 -8.48 14.97
C GLY A 57 4.51 -9.64 14.00
N PHE A 58 3.28 -9.73 13.52
CA PHE A 58 2.74 -10.73 12.58
C PHE A 58 3.50 -10.84 11.23
N ASN A 59 4.76 -11.25 11.25
CA ASN A 59 5.60 -11.28 10.06
C ASN A 59 5.55 -12.64 9.36
N ILE A 60 4.82 -12.71 8.25
CA ILE A 60 5.09 -13.70 7.19
C ILE A 60 5.61 -12.91 6.00
N LEU A 61 6.87 -13.16 5.62
CA LEU A 61 7.48 -12.52 4.45
C LEU A 61 6.92 -13.17 3.17
N TYR A 62 5.92 -12.54 2.57
CA TYR A 62 5.44 -12.92 1.25
C TYR A 62 6.23 -12.16 0.17
N ARG A 63 6.59 -12.86 -0.91
CA ARG A 63 7.01 -12.23 -2.16
C ARG A 63 5.74 -11.80 -2.89
N ILE A 64 5.50 -10.49 -2.94
CA ILE A 64 4.24 -9.95 -3.48
C ILE A 64 4.49 -9.35 -4.86
N SER A 65 3.92 -9.95 -5.90
CA SER A 65 3.87 -9.35 -7.24
C SER A 65 2.57 -8.56 -7.44
N LEU A 66 2.54 -7.64 -8.41
CA LEU A 66 1.30 -6.93 -8.79
C LEU A 66 0.19 -7.90 -9.21
N GLU A 67 0.54 -9.03 -9.85
CA GLU A 67 -0.42 -10.10 -10.14
C GLU A 67 -0.96 -10.75 -8.86
N GLY A 68 -0.10 -11.03 -7.88
CA GLY A 68 -0.51 -11.56 -6.57
C GLY A 68 -1.46 -10.62 -5.83
N LEU A 69 -1.15 -9.32 -5.81
CA LEU A 69 -2.04 -8.30 -5.21
C LEU A 69 -3.39 -8.24 -5.92
N ALA A 70 -3.40 -8.34 -7.25
CA ALA A 70 -4.65 -8.37 -8.00
C ALA A 70 -5.53 -9.60 -7.67
N GLU A 71 -4.92 -10.77 -7.46
CA GLU A 71 -5.66 -11.95 -6.99
C GLU A 71 -6.14 -11.78 -5.54
N MET A 72 -5.36 -11.13 -4.67
CA MET A 72 -5.79 -10.79 -3.31
C MET A 72 -6.98 -9.83 -3.28
N HIS A 73 -7.02 -8.84 -4.17
CA HIS A 73 -8.19 -7.94 -4.32
C HIS A 73 -9.45 -8.69 -4.73
N MET A 74 -9.33 -9.68 -5.62
CA MET A 74 -10.45 -10.54 -5.99
C MET A 74 -10.90 -11.42 -4.82
N ALA A 75 -9.96 -11.99 -4.07
CA ALA A 75 -10.27 -12.78 -2.89
C ALA A 75 -10.96 -11.93 -1.82
N GLN A 76 -10.46 -10.73 -1.55
CA GLN A 76 -11.06 -9.78 -0.62
C GLN A 76 -12.49 -9.45 -1.02
N LEU A 77 -12.78 -9.19 -2.31
CA LEU A 77 -14.14 -8.95 -2.78
C LEU A 77 -15.08 -10.15 -2.58
N VAL A 78 -14.59 -11.38 -2.74
CA VAL A 78 -15.39 -12.62 -2.61
C VAL A 78 -15.66 -12.98 -1.16
N PHE A 79 -14.67 -12.77 -0.27
CA PHE A 79 -14.72 -13.22 1.12
C PHE A 79 -15.02 -12.10 2.12
N GLN A 80 -15.15 -10.85 1.69
CA GLN A 80 -15.52 -9.76 2.60
C GLN A 80 -16.91 -9.99 3.21
N HIS A 81 -17.02 -9.66 4.50
CA HIS A 81 -18.26 -9.65 5.27
C HIS A 81 -18.58 -8.19 5.67
N ASN A 82 -19.68 -7.95 6.38
CA ASN A 82 -20.07 -6.66 6.98
C ASN A 82 -20.52 -5.56 6.01
N ASP A 83 -21.54 -5.82 5.19
CA ASP A 83 -22.19 -4.79 4.34
C ASP A 83 -21.23 -4.00 3.42
N ALA A 84 -20.06 -4.57 3.11
CA ALA A 84 -19.07 -4.02 2.19
C ALA A 84 -19.59 -3.85 0.75
N ILE A 85 -20.82 -4.27 0.48
CA ILE A 85 -21.57 -4.05 -0.75
C ILE A 85 -22.90 -3.41 -0.37
N SER A 86 -23.11 -2.16 -0.76
CA SER A 86 -24.31 -1.39 -0.45
C SER A 86 -25.46 -1.62 -1.46
N SER A 87 -25.13 -2.07 -2.68
CA SER A 87 -26.10 -2.32 -3.76
C SER A 87 -25.51 -3.23 -4.86
N GLU A 88 -26.35 -3.69 -5.79
CA GLU A 88 -25.88 -4.43 -6.97
C GLU A 88 -24.93 -3.59 -7.84
N ASP A 89 -25.24 -2.30 -8.01
CA ASP A 89 -24.40 -1.39 -8.80
C ASP A 89 -23.05 -1.15 -8.12
N ASP A 90 -23.04 -1.00 -6.78
CA ASP A 90 -21.80 -0.94 -5.98
C ASP A 90 -20.95 -2.21 -6.16
N CYS A 91 -21.57 -3.39 -6.05
CA CYS A 91 -20.89 -4.67 -6.31
C CYS A 91 -20.28 -4.71 -7.71
N ARG A 92 -21.04 -4.30 -8.73
CA ARG A 92 -20.60 -4.30 -10.13
C ARG A 92 -19.42 -3.35 -10.31
N ASN A 93 -19.48 -2.15 -9.75
CA ASN A 93 -18.40 -1.17 -9.81
C ASN A 93 -17.11 -1.70 -9.17
N LYS A 94 -17.22 -2.27 -7.95
CA LYS A 94 -16.10 -2.88 -7.23
C LYS A 94 -15.47 -4.03 -7.99
N TYR A 95 -16.30 -4.89 -8.58
CA TYR A 95 -15.87 -6.04 -9.37
C TYR A 95 -15.15 -5.61 -10.66
N VAL A 96 -15.74 -4.67 -11.41
CA VAL A 96 -15.18 -4.23 -12.70
C VAL A 96 -13.81 -3.57 -12.51
N ALA A 97 -13.65 -2.68 -11.54
CA ALA A 97 -12.36 -2.04 -11.26
C ALA A 97 -11.26 -3.08 -10.98
N ARG A 98 -11.54 -4.05 -10.10
CA ARG A 98 -10.60 -5.12 -9.72
C ARG A 98 -10.31 -6.07 -10.88
N GLN A 99 -11.29 -6.40 -11.72
CA GLN A 99 -11.07 -7.23 -12.91
C GLN A 99 -10.21 -6.53 -13.95
N ILE A 100 -10.39 -5.22 -14.15
CA ILE A 100 -9.53 -4.45 -15.04
C ILE A 100 -8.09 -4.44 -14.51
N PHE A 101 -7.90 -4.10 -13.24
CA PHE A 101 -6.60 -4.10 -12.59
C PHE A 101 -5.91 -5.47 -12.71
N ARG A 102 -6.63 -6.55 -12.42
CA ARG A 102 -6.15 -7.92 -12.57
C ARG A 102 -5.76 -8.27 -14.00
N ARG A 103 -6.55 -7.85 -14.99
CA ARG A 103 -6.22 -8.06 -16.41
C ARG A 103 -4.93 -7.33 -16.78
N LEU A 104 -4.76 -6.07 -16.35
CA LEU A 104 -3.54 -5.29 -16.61
C LEU A 104 -2.32 -5.89 -15.91
N ALA A 105 -2.48 -6.38 -14.68
CA ALA A 105 -1.43 -7.06 -13.93
C ALA A 105 -0.93 -8.31 -14.68
N LYS A 106 -1.86 -9.17 -15.15
CA LYS A 106 -1.53 -10.37 -15.93
C LYS A 106 -0.87 -10.10 -17.27
N GLN A 107 -1.11 -8.93 -17.84
CA GLN A 107 -0.47 -8.49 -19.08
C GLN A 107 0.92 -7.88 -18.84
N GLY A 108 1.38 -7.76 -17.59
CA GLY A 108 2.64 -7.07 -17.26
C GLY A 108 2.59 -5.56 -17.50
N ARG A 109 1.40 -5.00 -17.72
CA ARG A 109 1.23 -3.58 -18.07
C ARG A 109 1.44 -2.66 -16.88
N LEU A 110 1.02 -3.10 -15.70
CA LEU A 110 1.15 -2.31 -14.48
C LEU A 110 2.60 -2.09 -14.05
N SER A 111 3.59 -2.84 -14.53
CA SER A 111 4.99 -2.62 -14.14
C SER A 111 5.67 -1.45 -14.87
N THR A 112 5.11 -1.01 -15.99
CA THR A 112 5.64 0.11 -16.80
C THR A 112 4.74 1.33 -16.81
N PHE A 113 3.56 1.27 -16.17
CA PHE A 113 2.58 2.37 -16.16
C PHE A 113 3.23 3.70 -15.71
N GLY A 114 3.17 4.70 -16.59
CA GLY A 114 3.73 6.03 -16.41
C GLY A 114 5.24 6.12 -16.15
N PHE A 115 5.99 5.10 -16.55
CA PHE A 115 7.42 5.23 -16.82
C PHE A 115 7.65 5.53 -18.31
N ALA A 116 8.91 5.78 -18.70
CA ALA A 116 9.29 5.98 -20.10
C ALA A 116 8.90 4.82 -21.03
N GLU A 117 8.79 3.61 -20.49
CA GLU A 117 8.40 2.38 -21.19
C GLU A 117 6.88 2.17 -21.24
N ASP A 118 6.06 3.08 -20.71
CA ASP A 118 4.61 3.04 -20.90
C ASP A 118 4.27 3.32 -22.36
N ASP A 119 3.86 2.30 -23.10
CA ASP A 119 3.46 2.38 -24.51
C ASP A 119 1.98 2.04 -24.74
N TRP A 120 1.22 1.86 -23.67
CA TRP A 120 -0.11 1.24 -23.74
C TRP A 120 -1.22 2.06 -23.08
N SER A 121 -0.89 2.93 -22.11
CA SER A 121 -1.88 3.75 -21.43
C SER A 121 -2.33 4.95 -22.29
N ALA A 122 -3.51 5.50 -22.01
CA ALA A 122 -3.94 6.71 -22.71
C ALA A 122 -3.07 7.94 -22.41
N GLN A 123 -2.38 7.97 -21.26
CA GLN A 123 -1.47 9.06 -20.92
C GLN A 123 -0.14 9.00 -21.68
N SER A 124 0.35 7.82 -22.07
CA SER A 124 1.58 7.74 -22.86
C SER A 124 1.42 8.24 -24.30
N ALA A 125 0.18 8.21 -24.83
CA ALA A 125 -0.13 8.76 -26.15
C ALA A 125 -0.14 10.31 -26.18
N LYS A 126 -0.13 10.99 -25.02
CA LYS A 126 -0.16 12.45 -24.95
C LYS A 126 1.26 13.00 -24.97
N PRO A 127 1.56 14.06 -25.75
CA PRO A 127 2.85 14.72 -25.66
C PRO A 127 3.02 15.32 -24.27
N THR A 128 3.91 14.76 -23.46
CA THR A 128 4.33 15.36 -22.18
C THR A 128 5.36 16.46 -22.44
N SER A 129 5.37 17.51 -21.62
CA SER A 129 6.38 18.58 -21.72
C SER A 129 7.79 18.13 -21.31
N SER A 130 7.89 16.98 -20.63
CA SER A 130 9.12 16.37 -20.14
C SER A 130 9.13 14.86 -20.45
N THR A 131 10.31 14.34 -20.76
CA THR A 131 10.54 12.89 -20.85
C THR A 131 10.38 12.29 -19.45
N LEU A 132 9.51 11.28 -19.31
CA LEU A 132 9.33 10.54 -18.06
C LEU A 132 10.57 9.71 -17.75
N SER A 133 10.79 9.43 -16.46
CA SER A 133 11.91 8.60 -16.03
C SER A 133 11.71 7.13 -16.40
N PRO A 134 12.78 6.40 -16.74
CA PRO A 134 12.68 4.99 -17.07
C PRO A 134 12.29 4.17 -15.83
N ALA A 135 11.62 3.05 -16.03
CA ALA A 135 11.38 2.08 -14.97
C ALA A 135 12.74 1.59 -14.44
N PRO A 136 12.95 1.54 -13.10
CA PRO A 136 14.19 1.01 -12.55
C PRO A 136 14.46 -0.41 -13.05
N SER A 137 15.72 -0.73 -13.34
CA SER A 137 16.10 -2.06 -13.85
C SER A 137 15.71 -3.16 -12.86
N GLY A 138 14.75 -4.01 -13.27
CA GLY A 138 14.11 -5.02 -12.44
C GLY A 138 14.62 -6.43 -12.62
N SER A 139 15.94 -6.67 -12.78
CA SER A 139 16.49 -8.03 -12.97
C SER A 139 16.49 -8.88 -11.67
N ASP A 140 15.35 -8.93 -10.97
CA ASP A 140 15.01 -9.71 -9.76
C ASP A 140 15.22 -9.07 -8.36
N SER A 141 15.40 -7.75 -8.21
CA SER A 141 15.47 -7.16 -6.85
C SER A 141 14.09 -6.82 -6.26
N PHE A 142 13.50 -7.80 -5.58
CA PHE A 142 12.53 -7.52 -4.54
C PHE A 142 13.27 -6.86 -3.37
N ARG A 143 12.72 -5.78 -2.82
CA ARG A 143 13.28 -5.10 -1.65
C ARG A 143 12.37 -5.31 -0.46
N LEU A 144 12.96 -5.27 0.73
CA LEU A 144 12.16 -5.18 1.94
C LEU A 144 11.44 -3.83 1.93
N TRP A 145 10.12 -3.89 1.99
CA TRP A 145 9.22 -2.75 2.01
C TRP A 145 8.38 -2.83 3.28
N GLY A 146 8.17 -1.72 3.96
CA GLY A 146 7.33 -1.64 5.15
C GLY A 146 6.20 -0.65 4.93
N ASP A 147 4.95 -1.13 4.96
CA ASP A 147 3.80 -0.27 4.71
C ASP A 147 3.51 0.73 5.84
N ASP A 148 3.98 0.45 7.05
CA ASP A 148 3.76 1.30 8.23
C ASP A 148 5.04 1.97 8.77
N LEU A 149 6.02 2.27 7.91
CA LEU A 149 7.20 3.09 8.29
C LEU A 149 6.85 4.59 8.37
N ARG A 150 5.81 4.92 9.14
CA ARG A 150 5.34 6.29 9.40
C ARG A 150 6.11 6.96 10.53
N ALA A 151 5.96 8.28 10.66
CA ALA A 151 6.68 9.08 11.66
C ALA A 151 6.62 8.52 13.09
N GLY A 152 5.50 7.92 13.50
CA GLY A 152 5.35 7.29 14.82
C GLY A 152 6.26 6.08 15.08
N ASN A 153 6.78 5.46 14.01
CA ASN A 153 7.62 4.25 14.06
C ASN A 153 9.12 4.57 13.88
N ILE A 154 9.49 5.85 13.93
CA ILE A 154 10.88 6.32 13.88
C ILE A 154 11.25 6.87 15.25
N LEU A 155 12.16 6.19 15.94
CA LEU A 155 12.69 6.65 17.23
C LEU A 155 13.86 7.60 17.00
N LEU A 156 13.85 8.71 17.72
CA LEU A 156 14.91 9.72 17.68
C LEU A 156 15.70 9.73 18.99
N THR A 157 16.97 10.12 18.91
CA THR A 157 17.79 10.45 20.08
C THR A 157 17.45 11.85 20.60
N ASP A 158 18.03 12.24 21.75
CA ASP A 158 17.93 13.61 22.28
C ASP A 158 18.54 14.68 21.36
N SER A 159 19.29 14.28 20.32
CA SER A 159 19.89 15.16 19.30
C SER A 159 19.12 15.14 17.97
N ASP A 160 17.89 14.61 17.95
CA ASP A 160 17.04 14.45 16.76
C ASP A 160 17.61 13.51 15.68
N ASP A 161 18.68 12.76 15.97
CA ASP A 161 19.19 11.70 15.09
C ASP A 161 18.31 10.46 15.14
N ILE A 162 18.16 9.75 14.01
CA ILE A 162 17.43 8.48 13.95
C ILE A 162 18.16 7.42 14.78
N ALA A 163 17.49 6.93 15.84
CA ALA A 163 18.00 5.90 16.73
C ALA A 163 17.62 4.49 16.27
N ALA A 164 16.35 4.31 15.87
CA ALA A 164 15.83 3.02 15.44
C ALA A 164 14.53 3.17 14.62
N LEU A 165 14.26 2.18 13.77
CA LEU A 165 12.97 1.96 13.14
C LEU A 165 12.29 0.77 13.84
N ILE A 166 11.06 0.95 14.29
CA ILE A 166 10.28 -0.07 14.99
C ILE A 166 9.08 -0.52 14.16
N ASP A 167 8.30 -1.45 14.71
CA ASP A 167 7.00 -1.86 14.19
C ASP A 167 7.03 -2.41 12.74
N TRP A 168 7.80 -3.48 12.57
CA TRP A 168 8.05 -4.09 11.26
C TRP A 168 6.92 -5.01 10.78
N GLU A 169 5.79 -5.11 11.48
CA GLU A 169 4.77 -6.15 11.27
C GLU A 169 4.06 -6.10 9.91
N PHE A 170 4.13 -4.97 9.21
CA PHE A 170 3.62 -4.80 7.84
C PHE A 170 4.73 -4.80 6.79
N SER A 171 5.84 -5.48 7.06
CA SER A 171 6.98 -5.54 6.15
C SER A 171 6.98 -6.80 5.29
N TYR A 172 7.23 -6.64 3.99
CA TYR A 172 7.24 -7.72 3.01
C TYR A 172 8.22 -7.45 1.87
N ALA A 173 8.47 -8.47 1.05
CA ALA A 173 9.27 -8.32 -0.16
C ALA A 173 8.39 -7.76 -1.29
N ALA A 174 8.68 -6.55 -1.74
CA ALA A 174 7.91 -5.84 -2.77
C ALA A 174 8.78 -5.43 -3.98
N PRO A 175 8.17 -5.13 -5.14
CA PRO A 175 8.87 -4.51 -6.26
C PRO A 175 9.49 -3.17 -5.85
N THR A 176 10.67 -2.86 -6.38
CA THR A 176 11.38 -1.59 -6.08
C THR A 176 10.52 -0.36 -6.36
N GLN A 177 9.57 -0.45 -7.30
CA GLN A 177 8.66 0.63 -7.68
C GLN A 177 7.77 1.14 -6.52
N PHE A 178 7.53 0.35 -5.46
CA PHE A 178 6.77 0.82 -4.30
C PHE A 178 7.54 1.88 -3.50
N ALA A 179 8.88 1.82 -3.53
CA ALA A 179 9.73 2.81 -2.87
C ALA A 179 9.87 4.13 -3.61
N LEU A 180 9.32 4.22 -4.82
CA LEU A 180 9.37 5.43 -5.64
C LEU A 180 8.27 6.44 -5.29
N ASP A 181 7.31 6.04 -4.47
CA ASP A 181 6.21 6.90 -4.07
C ASP A 181 6.63 7.86 -2.96
N PRO A 182 6.06 9.08 -2.94
CA PRO A 182 6.11 9.89 -1.74
C PRO A 182 5.35 9.18 -0.59
N PRO A 183 5.68 9.49 0.68
CA PRO A 183 5.06 8.82 1.82
C PRO A 183 3.54 9.01 1.84
N TRP A 184 2.80 7.91 1.76
CA TRP A 184 1.33 7.96 1.82
C TRP A 184 0.81 8.59 3.11
N TRP A 185 1.58 8.49 4.21
CA TRP A 185 1.28 9.01 5.52
C TRP A 185 1.72 10.47 5.72
N LEU A 186 2.10 11.22 4.67
CA LEU A 186 2.60 12.59 4.79
C LEU A 186 1.65 13.54 5.55
N LEU A 187 0.35 13.30 5.50
CA LEU A 187 -0.66 14.06 6.24
C LEU A 187 -1.03 13.45 7.60
N LEU A 188 -0.41 12.33 7.99
CA LEU A 188 -0.76 11.52 9.16
C LEU A 188 -2.24 11.06 9.17
N ASP A 189 -2.87 11.05 8.00
CA ASP A 189 -4.27 10.68 7.78
C ASP A 189 -4.41 9.90 6.47
N LEU A 190 -5.38 9.00 6.43
CA LEU A 190 -5.65 8.13 5.28
C LEU A 190 -6.55 8.83 4.28
N ALA A 191 -6.21 8.71 3.00
CA ALA A 191 -6.96 9.36 1.93
C ALA A 191 -8.43 8.92 1.90
N GLU A 192 -8.71 7.64 2.16
CA GLU A 192 -10.06 7.07 2.23
C GLU A 192 -10.86 7.46 3.48
N ARG A 193 -10.21 7.93 4.54
CA ARG A 193 -10.87 8.40 5.77
C ARG A 193 -11.10 9.90 5.79
N ALA A 194 -10.52 10.62 4.83
CA ALA A 194 -10.70 12.05 4.72
C ALA A 194 -12.15 12.40 4.39
N SER A 195 -12.67 13.44 5.03
CA SER A 195 -14.02 13.98 4.76
C SER A 195 -14.21 14.49 3.33
N GLY A 196 -13.10 14.75 2.62
CA GLY A 196 -13.08 15.12 1.20
C GLY A 196 -11.74 14.75 0.56
N ILE A 197 -11.74 13.76 -0.33
CA ILE A 197 -10.52 13.28 -0.99
C ILE A 197 -9.84 14.36 -1.85
N ASP A 198 -10.59 15.26 -2.47
CA ASP A 198 -10.00 16.35 -3.26
C ASP A 198 -9.30 17.39 -2.38
N ASP A 199 -9.90 17.70 -1.22
CA ASP A 199 -9.29 18.60 -0.23
C ASP A 199 -8.04 17.95 0.38
N TRP A 200 -8.12 16.65 0.72
CA TRP A 200 -6.97 15.87 1.16
C TRP A 200 -5.86 15.89 0.12
N LYS A 201 -6.18 15.63 -1.15
CA LYS A 201 -5.24 15.65 -2.27
C LYS A 201 -4.59 17.03 -2.43
N HIS A 202 -5.36 18.10 -2.30
CA HIS A 202 -4.86 19.48 -2.38
C HIS A 202 -3.88 19.79 -1.24
N ILE A 203 -4.20 19.40 -0.01
CA ILE A 203 -3.30 19.58 1.15
C ILE A 203 -2.06 18.71 1.01
N TYR A 204 -2.22 17.47 0.54
CA TYR A 204 -1.12 16.55 0.30
C TYR A 204 -0.14 17.13 -0.71
N GLU A 205 -0.63 17.66 -1.83
CA GLU A 205 0.17 18.29 -2.87
C GLU A 205 0.99 19.48 -2.34
N MET A 206 0.40 20.33 -1.49
CA MET A 206 1.14 21.42 -0.83
C MET A 206 2.27 20.90 0.08
N ARG A 207 2.04 19.82 0.82
CA ARG A 207 3.04 19.22 1.73
C ARG A 207 4.09 18.43 0.95
N LEU A 208 3.71 17.82 -0.16
CA LEU A 208 4.60 17.10 -1.06
C LEU A 208 5.71 18.03 -1.56
N GLU A 209 5.41 19.29 -1.88
CA GLU A 209 6.45 20.25 -2.27
C GLU A 209 7.50 20.49 -1.18
N THR A 210 7.09 20.50 0.09
CA THR A 210 8.01 20.62 1.23
C THR A 210 8.86 19.36 1.36
N TRP A 211 8.24 18.18 1.26
CA TRP A 211 8.91 16.89 1.29
C TRP A 211 9.96 16.77 0.18
N LEU A 212 9.57 17.07 -1.06
CA LEU A 212 10.45 17.00 -2.23
C LEU A 212 11.60 18.01 -2.13
N SER A 213 11.38 19.17 -1.53
CA SER A 213 12.45 20.14 -1.26
C SER A 213 13.48 19.59 -0.27
N ALA A 214 13.04 18.91 0.78
CA ALA A 214 13.92 18.24 1.74
C ALA A 214 14.68 17.06 1.09
N MET A 215 13.99 16.23 0.31
CA MET A 215 14.60 15.11 -0.43
C MET A 215 15.72 15.60 -1.36
N LYS A 216 15.46 16.62 -2.17
CA LYS A 216 16.46 17.21 -3.07
C LYS A 216 17.69 17.74 -2.34
N ARG A 217 17.51 18.31 -1.15
CA ARG A 217 18.61 18.80 -0.32
C ARG A 217 19.49 17.64 0.15
N VAL A 218 18.87 16.58 0.68
CA VAL A 218 19.59 15.37 1.13
C VAL A 218 20.31 14.70 -0.04
N GLU A 219 19.65 14.55 -1.20
CA GLU A 219 20.23 13.97 -2.41
C GLU A 219 21.43 14.79 -2.95
N ALA A 220 21.50 16.09 -2.67
CA ALA A 220 22.62 16.95 -3.05
C ALA A 220 23.77 16.94 -2.03
N GLU A 221 23.46 16.71 -0.75
CA GLU A 221 24.42 16.71 0.36
C GLU A 221 25.11 15.36 0.55
N GLU A 222 24.40 14.26 0.28
CA GLU A 222 24.85 12.90 0.57
C GLU A 222 25.34 12.14 -0.67
N ASN A 223 26.50 11.49 -0.56
CA ASN A 223 27.03 10.57 -1.56
C ASN A 223 26.45 9.15 -1.33
N ILE A 224 25.11 9.03 -1.38
CA ILE A 224 24.41 7.77 -1.02
C ILE A 224 24.63 6.71 -2.09
N GLN A 225 25.56 5.78 -1.82
CA GLN A 225 25.94 4.70 -2.71
C GLN A 225 24.78 3.77 -3.14
N ASP A 226 23.78 3.54 -2.28
CA ASP A 226 22.63 2.70 -2.60
C ASP A 226 21.56 3.40 -3.46
N LEU A 227 21.43 4.74 -3.33
CA LEU A 227 20.53 5.54 -4.17
C LEU A 227 21.10 5.72 -5.59
N HIS A 228 22.41 5.59 -5.76
CA HIS A 228 23.07 5.59 -7.08
C HIS A 228 22.70 4.41 -7.98
N SER A 229 21.89 3.45 -7.49
CA SER A 229 21.31 2.38 -8.33
C SER A 229 20.08 2.81 -9.12
N LEU A 230 19.43 3.92 -8.74
CA LEU A 230 18.30 4.47 -9.48
C LEU A 230 18.76 5.29 -10.69
N PRO A 231 18.07 5.23 -11.84
CA PRO A 231 18.41 6.01 -13.04
C PRO A 231 18.37 7.53 -12.84
N VAL A 232 17.51 8.01 -11.94
CA VAL A 232 17.35 9.43 -11.59
C VAL A 232 17.16 9.57 -10.07
N PRO A 233 17.30 10.77 -9.49
CA PRO A 233 17.03 11.01 -8.07
C PRO A 233 15.64 10.53 -7.65
N LEU A 234 15.53 10.05 -6.40
CA LEU A 234 14.29 9.54 -5.86
C LEU A 234 13.21 10.64 -5.77
N SER A 235 13.62 11.89 -5.49
CA SER A 235 12.69 13.03 -5.51
C SER A 235 12.06 13.28 -6.89
N THR A 236 12.76 12.93 -7.98
CA THR A 236 12.20 12.98 -9.34
C THR A 236 11.12 11.91 -9.50
N TYR A 237 11.43 10.67 -9.11
CA TYR A 237 10.45 9.57 -9.15
C TYR A 237 9.22 9.85 -8.28
N MET A 238 9.39 10.38 -7.06
CA MET A 238 8.27 10.72 -6.17
C MET A 238 7.34 11.78 -6.79
N ARG A 239 7.91 12.78 -7.46
CA ARG A 239 7.13 13.79 -8.18
C ARG A 239 6.37 13.18 -9.35
N GLU A 240 7.09 12.46 -10.21
CA GLU A 240 6.49 11.84 -11.38
C GLU A 240 5.37 10.88 -10.96
N SER A 241 5.62 10.03 -9.96
CA SER A 241 4.64 9.08 -9.42
C SER A 241 3.31 9.76 -9.04
N TRP A 242 3.38 10.90 -8.36
CA TRP A 242 2.19 11.67 -7.99
C TRP A 242 1.47 12.24 -9.21
N GLU A 243 2.20 12.88 -10.13
CA GLU A 243 1.64 13.55 -11.32
C GLU A 243 1.02 12.56 -12.31
N ILE A 244 1.69 11.43 -12.55
CA ILE A 244 1.26 10.41 -13.50
C ILE A 244 0.31 9.37 -12.88
N GLY A 245 0.06 9.43 -11.58
CA GLY A 245 -0.94 8.60 -10.89
C GLY A 245 -0.44 7.23 -10.45
N TRP A 246 0.87 6.99 -10.48
CA TRP A 246 1.49 5.75 -9.99
C TRP A 246 1.30 5.63 -8.49
N PHE A 247 1.35 6.75 -7.76
CA PHE A 247 1.04 6.81 -6.34
C PHE A 247 -0.31 6.14 -6.05
N TRP A 248 -1.35 6.47 -6.82
CA TRP A 248 -2.68 5.89 -6.65
C TRP A 248 -2.74 4.42 -7.04
N LEU A 249 -2.02 4.02 -8.10
CA LEU A 249 -1.90 2.61 -8.49
C LEU A 249 -1.27 1.77 -7.38
N SER A 250 -0.16 2.24 -6.83
CA SER A 250 0.56 1.60 -5.73
C SER A 250 -0.23 1.64 -4.42
N TYR A 251 -0.91 2.74 -4.13
CA TYR A 251 -1.81 2.88 -2.99
C TYR A 251 -2.93 1.83 -3.04
N ASP A 252 -3.65 1.77 -4.16
CA ASP A 252 -4.75 0.81 -4.38
C ASP A 252 -4.25 -0.62 -4.40
N ALA A 253 -3.07 -0.87 -4.96
CA ALA A 253 -2.47 -2.20 -4.93
C ALA A 253 -2.32 -2.73 -3.49
N ARG A 254 -2.04 -1.85 -2.52
CA ARG A 254 -1.78 -2.17 -1.11
C ARG A 254 -3.01 -2.01 -0.20
N LYS A 255 -3.96 -1.15 -0.55
CA LYS A 255 -5.15 -0.81 0.25
C LYS A 255 -6.43 -1.22 -0.47
N SER A 256 -7.14 -2.21 0.07
CA SER A 256 -8.31 -2.82 -0.60
C SER A 256 -9.65 -2.13 -0.32
N TRP A 257 -9.76 -1.33 0.74
CA TRP A 257 -11.03 -0.79 1.20
C TRP A 257 -11.68 0.19 0.20
N ALA A 258 -10.93 1.20 -0.25
CA ALA A 258 -11.42 2.23 -1.16
C ALA A 258 -10.96 2.06 -2.62
N PHE A 259 -10.52 0.84 -2.98
CA PHE A 259 -9.90 0.53 -4.26
C PHE A 259 -10.68 1.08 -5.47
N ASP A 260 -11.98 0.81 -5.53
CA ASP A 260 -12.83 1.23 -6.66
C ASP A 260 -12.98 2.75 -6.71
N THR A 261 -13.15 3.40 -5.57
CA THR A 261 -13.29 4.85 -5.49
C THR A 261 -12.04 5.55 -6.01
N MET A 262 -10.86 5.09 -5.60
CA MET A 262 -9.58 5.64 -6.06
C MET A 262 -9.30 5.28 -7.52
N TYR A 263 -9.56 4.04 -7.93
CA TYR A 263 -9.39 3.59 -9.31
C TYR A 263 -10.20 4.45 -10.28
N TRP A 264 -11.51 4.61 -10.05
CA TRP A 264 -12.38 5.36 -10.95
C TRP A 264 -12.05 6.86 -10.94
N ARG A 265 -11.61 7.40 -9.80
CA ARG A 265 -11.32 8.84 -9.67
C ARG A 265 -9.96 9.23 -10.25
N TYR A 266 -8.95 8.38 -10.12
CA TYR A 266 -7.55 8.75 -10.39
C TYR A 266 -6.86 7.92 -11.46
N LEU A 267 -7.31 6.69 -11.75
CA LEU A 267 -6.62 5.79 -12.67
C LEU A 267 -7.33 5.61 -14.01
N ASP A 268 -8.67 5.52 -14.04
CA ASP A 268 -9.41 5.16 -15.25
C ASP A 268 -9.13 6.11 -16.44
N ASP A 269 -9.24 7.43 -16.21
CA ASP A 269 -8.94 8.47 -17.20
C ASP A 269 -7.49 8.41 -17.74
N LYS A 270 -6.53 7.97 -16.92
CA LYS A 270 -5.12 7.87 -17.31
C LYS A 270 -4.85 6.59 -18.11
N ILE A 271 -5.54 5.52 -17.77
CA ILE A 271 -5.43 4.21 -18.40
C ILE A 271 -6.13 4.19 -19.75
N TYR A 272 -7.36 4.68 -19.84
CA TYR A 272 -8.21 4.58 -21.04
C TYR A 272 -8.53 5.90 -21.71
N GLY A 273 -8.25 7.03 -21.06
CA GLY A 273 -8.63 8.34 -21.57
C GLY A 273 -10.07 8.68 -21.21
N ARG A 274 -10.39 9.97 -21.19
CA ARG A 274 -11.78 10.39 -21.10
C ARG A 274 -12.52 9.97 -22.36
N PRO A 275 -13.76 9.46 -22.27
CA PRO A 275 -14.62 9.40 -23.42
C PRO A 275 -14.68 10.80 -24.05
N GLU A 276 -14.16 10.95 -25.26
CA GLU A 276 -14.57 12.05 -26.12
C GLU A 276 -16.11 11.90 -26.27
N TYR A 277 -16.89 12.96 -26.03
CA TYR A 277 -18.36 13.02 -25.91
C TYR A 277 -18.94 12.78 -24.49
N ILE A 278 -19.23 13.87 -23.76
CA ILE A 278 -20.56 14.50 -23.62
C ILE A 278 -20.33 16.01 -23.34
N CYS A 279 -20.55 16.84 -24.36
CA CYS A 279 -21.00 18.23 -24.28
C CYS A 279 -22.14 18.37 -25.29
#